data_AF-A0A239NZR5-F1
#
_entry.id   AF-A0A239NZR5-F1
#
_cell.length_a   1.000
_cell.length_b   1.000
_cell.length_c   1.000
_cell.angle_alpha   90.00
_cell.angle_beta   90.00
_cell.angle_gamma   90.00
#
_symmetry.space_group_name_H-M   'P 1'
#
loop_
_entity.id
_entity.type
_entity.pdbx_description
1 polymer ?
#
loop_
_entity_poly.entity_id
_entity_poly.type
_entity_poly.pdbx_seq_one_letter_code
_entity_poly.pdbx_strand_id
1 'polypeptide(L)'
;MGAGSAAGAGAGARSRRSLCAALDIKGWSGRLVPEQIRAQQALVTVAMAACREAGLPEQIVQSSGDGVLILPPSDIDETAAIPALVSELEVALRQENRLLAEDARIRLRLALTSGLVTPGPAGFNGAAVIDCFRLLDSPPVKDALEDYPAAQLAVIVSDHLFQDVIRNGFRSLRAEDFWRVRSSLPGKGFAMDAWLYVSDRSGGPARAPSGTAGAPDSAAASGGTSGGGAAAPAPPEGVARAWEALERGRPQEAVRLLAGVATDDREGWAALLDVRAEALMRLGEFERARIDLEELLGLRDDPVAPPSPSALLRLGRCNVALGAVQEARQTLLFLLEHVPSSAEAHLDLGQLERRARRFATAQSHLLEGLRLIREQARKAGPGAQASGTQAGPGAQERLLDAFLRELSALPVIDDAALDDAPLDHAAQDGPGSGGPVLQGPALHGPPLDGPPVGGPLLGGAGPEGTASGGTASGDTALDGGPPGMATDSGQRRGHSDNRF
;
A
#
# COMPACT_ATOMS: atom_id res chain seq x y z
N MET A 1 48.01 -20.98 -34.44
CA MET A 1 46.65 -20.43 -34.24
C MET A 1 45.72 -21.62 -34.07
N GLY A 2 45.09 -21.77 -32.91
CA GLY A 2 44.22 -22.91 -32.59
C GLY A 2 42.97 -22.40 -31.86
N ALA A 3 41.84 -23.06 -32.10
CA ALA A 3 40.54 -22.63 -31.61
C ALA A 3 40.30 -22.99 -30.12
N GLY A 4 39.33 -22.31 -29.52
CA GLY A 4 38.76 -22.61 -28.22
C GLY A 4 38.48 -21.33 -27.44
N SER A 5 37.29 -21.02 -26.97
CA SER A 5 35.94 -21.59 -27.10
C SER A 5 35.05 -20.56 -26.39
N ALA A 6 33.80 -20.39 -26.79
CA ALA A 6 32.89 -19.53 -26.05
C ALA A 6 32.65 -20.07 -24.62
N ALA A 7 32.60 -19.17 -23.64
CA ALA A 7 32.09 -19.42 -22.29
C ALA A 7 31.47 -18.10 -21.78
N GLY A 8 30.17 -18.08 -21.50
CA GLY A 8 29.45 -16.85 -21.14
C GLY A 8 27.94 -16.84 -21.40
N ALA A 9 27.39 -17.85 -22.09
CA ALA A 9 25.95 -18.08 -22.15
C ALA A 9 25.50 -19.00 -21.00
N GLY A 10 24.38 -18.68 -20.35
CA GLY A 10 23.68 -19.62 -19.46
C GLY A 10 23.93 -19.50 -17.95
N ALA A 11 23.79 -18.31 -17.37
CA ALA A 11 23.53 -18.18 -15.93
C ALA A 11 22.04 -18.47 -15.62
N GLY A 12 21.61 -19.72 -15.84
CA GLY A 12 20.24 -20.15 -15.50
C GLY A 12 19.91 -19.90 -14.02
N ALA A 13 18.65 -19.61 -13.72
CA ALA A 13 18.16 -19.27 -12.39
C ALA A 13 18.44 -20.38 -11.36
N ARG A 14 19.57 -20.27 -10.64
CA ARG A 14 19.97 -21.24 -9.62
C ARG A 14 19.27 -20.95 -8.31
N SER A 15 18.78 -22.02 -7.69
CA SER A 15 18.36 -21.99 -6.28
C SER A 15 19.52 -21.55 -5.40
N ARG A 16 19.30 -20.58 -4.51
CA ARG A 16 20.27 -20.10 -3.52
C ARG A 16 19.69 -20.21 -2.12
N ARG A 17 20.53 -20.29 -1.09
CA ARG A 17 20.09 -20.03 0.29
C ARG A 17 20.06 -18.52 0.50
N SER A 18 19.01 -18.00 1.13
CA SER A 18 18.82 -16.56 1.35
C SER A 18 17.95 -16.35 2.60
N LEU A 19 18.12 -15.19 3.23
CA LEU A 19 17.20 -14.65 4.22
C LEU A 19 15.91 -14.22 3.52
N CYS A 20 14.76 -14.64 4.05
CA CYS A 20 13.44 -14.17 3.67
C CYS A 20 12.93 -13.22 4.76
N ALA A 21 12.61 -11.99 4.40
CA ALA A 21 11.95 -11.04 5.28
C ALA A 21 10.64 -10.56 4.64
N ALA A 22 9.49 -10.91 5.22
CA ALA A 22 8.18 -10.51 4.73
C ALA A 22 7.52 -9.54 5.72
N LEU A 23 7.13 -8.36 5.24
CA LEU A 23 6.42 -7.33 5.97
C LEU A 23 4.95 -7.30 5.54
N ASP A 24 4.03 -6.99 6.46
CA ASP A 24 2.66 -6.55 6.14
C ASP A 24 2.16 -5.43 7.07
N ILE A 25 1.02 -4.85 6.71
CA ILE A 25 0.32 -3.79 7.48
C ILE A 25 -0.80 -4.39 8.34
N LYS A 26 -0.83 -4.07 9.63
CA LYS A 26 -1.94 -4.42 10.52
C LYS A 26 -3.25 -3.77 10.03
N GLY A 27 -4.29 -4.59 9.88
CA GLY A 27 -5.66 -4.12 9.63
C GLY A 27 -5.90 -3.59 8.21
N TRP A 28 -5.02 -3.91 7.25
CA TRP A 28 -5.09 -3.42 5.87
C TRP A 28 -6.47 -3.55 5.22
N SER A 29 -7.10 -4.72 5.30
CA SER A 29 -8.40 -4.98 4.65
C SER A 29 -9.56 -4.16 5.24
N GLY A 30 -9.42 -3.64 6.46
CA GLY A 30 -10.38 -2.72 7.08
C GLY A 30 -10.16 -1.24 6.72
N ARG A 31 -9.01 -0.90 6.12
CA ARG A 31 -8.71 0.46 5.65
C ARG A 31 -9.44 0.77 4.35
N LEU A 32 -9.80 2.03 4.16
CA LEU A 32 -10.36 2.52 2.89
C LEU A 32 -9.28 2.60 1.81
N VAL A 33 -9.66 2.54 0.52
CA VAL A 33 -8.70 2.61 -0.59
C VAL A 33 -7.70 3.79 -0.51
N PRO A 34 -8.08 5.03 -0.12
CA PRO A 34 -7.11 6.13 0.04
C PRO A 34 -6.13 5.90 1.20
N GLU A 35 -6.59 5.29 2.29
CA GLU A 35 -5.79 4.93 3.46
C GLU A 35 -4.87 3.73 3.16
N GLN A 36 -5.34 2.78 2.35
CA GLN A 36 -4.55 1.69 1.80
C GLN A 36 -3.41 2.24 0.94
N ILE A 37 -3.70 3.13 -0.02
CA ILE A 37 -2.66 3.78 -0.85
C ILE A 37 -1.61 4.48 0.02
N ARG A 38 -2.04 5.30 1.00
CA ARG A 38 -1.10 5.98 1.93
C ARG A 38 -0.30 4.97 2.76
N ALA A 39 -0.95 3.96 3.34
CA ALA A 39 -0.28 2.95 4.16
C ALA A 39 0.71 2.10 3.35
N GLN A 40 0.45 1.84 2.07
CA GLN A 40 1.37 1.16 1.16
C GLN A 40 2.56 2.04 0.77
N GLN A 41 2.32 3.30 0.43
CA GLN A 41 3.40 4.27 0.15
C GLN A 41 4.36 4.39 1.34
N ALA A 42 3.79 4.45 2.55
CA ALA A 42 4.55 4.51 3.78
C ALA A 42 5.22 3.17 4.14
N LEU A 43 4.58 2.01 3.92
CA LEU A 43 5.22 0.69 4.05
C LEU A 43 6.46 0.59 3.16
N VAL A 44 6.36 0.99 1.89
CA VAL A 44 7.48 1.00 0.95
C VAL A 44 8.56 1.98 1.42
N THR A 45 8.18 3.18 1.87
CA THR A 45 9.13 4.19 2.40
C THR A 45 9.88 3.68 3.63
N VAL A 46 9.17 3.12 4.61
CA VAL A 46 9.71 2.51 5.83
C VAL A 46 10.62 1.32 5.51
N ALA A 47 10.18 0.42 4.61
CA ALA A 47 10.96 -0.76 4.23
C ALA A 47 12.24 -0.38 3.48
N MET A 48 12.18 0.54 2.52
CA MET A 48 13.38 1.02 1.80
C MET A 48 14.36 1.73 2.74
N ALA A 49 13.86 2.60 3.63
CA ALA A 49 14.70 3.27 4.62
C ALA A 49 15.40 2.25 5.53
N ALA A 50 14.66 1.31 6.11
CA ALA A 50 15.22 0.30 6.99
C ALA A 50 16.21 -0.63 6.30
N CYS A 51 15.93 -1.08 5.06
CA CYS A 51 16.88 -1.89 4.29
C CYS A 51 18.20 -1.16 4.03
N ARG A 52 18.12 0.11 3.60
CA ARG A 52 19.31 0.92 3.28
C ARG A 52 20.20 1.11 4.52
N GLU A 53 19.62 1.54 5.65
CA GLU A 53 20.40 1.74 6.87
C GLU A 53 20.89 0.40 7.47
N ALA A 54 20.18 -0.71 7.23
CA ALA A 54 20.64 -2.06 7.58
C ALA A 54 21.73 -2.64 6.67
N GLY A 55 22.15 -1.92 5.63
CA GLY A 55 23.13 -2.40 4.64
C GLY A 55 22.60 -3.52 3.74
N LEU A 56 21.28 -3.73 3.71
CA LEU A 56 20.64 -4.64 2.77
C LEU A 56 20.51 -3.93 1.41
N PRO A 57 20.98 -4.53 0.29
CA PRO A 57 20.83 -3.93 -1.02
C PRO A 57 19.34 -3.77 -1.35
N GLU A 58 19.00 -2.70 -2.09
CA GLU A 58 17.62 -2.23 -2.38
C GLU A 58 16.82 -3.15 -3.34
N GLN A 59 16.80 -4.46 -3.07
CA GLN A 59 15.92 -5.42 -3.72
C GLN A 59 14.70 -5.66 -2.84
N ILE A 60 13.73 -4.73 -2.91
CA ILE A 60 12.32 -5.09 -2.70
C ILE A 60 11.94 -5.97 -3.88
N VAL A 61 11.91 -7.28 -3.63
CA VAL A 61 11.79 -8.29 -4.70
C VAL A 61 10.34 -8.49 -5.12
N GLN A 62 9.38 -8.26 -4.21
CA GLN A 62 7.97 -8.41 -4.51
C GLN A 62 7.12 -7.56 -3.57
N SER A 63 6.39 -6.58 -4.12
CA SER A 63 5.29 -5.90 -3.44
C SER A 63 3.96 -6.51 -3.91
N SER A 64 3.12 -6.91 -2.97
CA SER A 64 1.81 -7.51 -3.25
C SER A 64 0.80 -6.93 -2.27
N GLY A 65 0.01 -5.95 -2.72
CA GLY A 65 -1.02 -5.31 -1.89
C GLY A 65 -0.43 -4.73 -0.60
N ASP A 66 -0.77 -5.34 0.52
CA ASP A 66 -0.42 -4.93 1.88
C ASP A 66 0.96 -5.40 2.35
N GLY A 67 1.66 -6.22 1.55
CA GLY A 67 2.91 -6.85 1.92
C GLY A 67 4.10 -6.57 1.01
N VAL A 68 5.29 -6.63 1.61
CA VAL A 68 6.61 -6.45 0.98
C VAL A 68 7.51 -7.62 1.32
N LEU A 69 8.08 -8.29 0.30
CA LEU A 69 9.07 -9.34 0.44
C LEU A 69 10.47 -8.82 0.08
N ILE A 70 11.38 -8.95 1.03
CA ILE A 70 12.80 -8.59 0.95
C ILE A 70 13.60 -9.90 0.91
N LEU A 71 14.46 -10.06 -0.12
CA LEU A 71 15.23 -11.26 -0.39
C LEU A 71 16.68 -10.90 -0.78
N PRO A 72 17.54 -10.55 0.19
CA PRO A 72 18.91 -10.14 -0.08
C PRO A 72 19.76 -11.24 -0.75
N PRO A 73 20.91 -10.86 -1.34
CA PRO A 73 21.97 -11.77 -1.76
C PRO A 73 22.37 -12.78 -0.67
N SER A 74 22.95 -13.90 -1.10
CA SER A 74 23.29 -15.04 -0.23
C SER A 74 24.57 -14.85 0.60
N ASP A 75 25.24 -13.72 0.44
CA ASP A 75 26.53 -13.33 1.04
C ASP A 75 26.40 -12.22 2.10
N ILE A 76 25.17 -11.88 2.51
CA ILE A 76 24.97 -10.95 3.65
C ILE A 76 25.39 -11.58 4.99
N ASP A 77 25.90 -10.75 5.89
CA ASP A 77 26.07 -11.12 7.29
C ASP A 77 24.72 -11.04 8.01
N GLU A 78 24.02 -12.17 8.11
CA GLU A 78 22.74 -12.27 8.84
C GLU A 78 22.86 -11.79 10.30
N THR A 79 24.05 -11.87 10.93
CA THR A 79 24.29 -11.44 12.32
C THR A 79 24.38 -9.93 12.50
N ALA A 80 24.70 -9.20 11.42
CA ALA A 80 24.64 -7.74 11.39
C ALA A 80 23.31 -7.25 10.81
N ALA A 81 22.85 -7.86 9.72
CA ALA A 81 21.71 -7.40 8.94
C ALA A 81 20.36 -7.59 9.65
N ILE A 82 20.14 -8.69 10.38
CA ILE A 82 18.86 -8.92 11.07
C ILE A 82 18.66 -7.94 12.24
N PRO A 83 19.63 -7.74 13.16
CA PRO A 83 19.49 -6.73 14.21
C PRO A 83 19.36 -5.31 13.68
N ALA A 84 20.08 -4.97 12.60
CA ALA A 84 19.96 -3.66 11.97
C ALA A 84 18.57 -3.48 11.33
N LEU A 85 18.08 -4.43 10.53
CA LEU A 85 16.76 -4.33 9.89
C LEU A 85 15.63 -4.12 10.90
N VAL A 86 15.62 -4.84 12.03
CA VAL A 86 14.59 -4.66 13.06
C VAL A 86 14.72 -3.28 13.74
N SER A 87 15.94 -2.86 14.10
CA SER A 87 16.21 -1.54 14.68
C SER A 87 15.75 -0.40 13.77
N GLU A 88 16.13 -0.45 12.49
CA GLU A 88 15.85 0.61 11.52
C GLU A 88 14.40 0.62 11.06
N LEU A 89 13.71 -0.53 11.06
CA LEU A 89 12.24 -0.57 10.90
C LEU A 89 11.53 0.17 12.03
N GLU A 90 11.94 -0.02 13.29
CA GLU A 90 11.34 0.75 14.38
C GLU A 90 11.66 2.24 14.29
N VAL A 91 12.89 2.62 13.90
CA VAL A 91 13.28 4.01 13.73
C VAL A 91 12.44 4.66 12.62
N ALA A 92 12.33 4.01 11.46
CA ALA A 92 11.54 4.49 10.33
C ALA A 92 10.05 4.57 10.68
N LEU A 93 9.47 3.56 11.34
CA LEU A 93 8.08 3.60 11.82
C LEU A 93 7.83 4.74 12.81
N ARG A 94 8.74 4.94 13.77
CA ARG A 94 8.66 6.06 14.73
C ARG A 94 8.73 7.43 14.05
N GLN A 95 9.46 7.54 12.94
CA GLN A 95 9.52 8.77 12.14
C GLN A 95 8.24 9.00 11.33
N GLU A 96 7.77 7.97 10.61
CA GLU A 96 6.56 8.01 9.78
C GLU A 96 5.31 8.32 10.62
N ASN A 97 5.16 7.64 11.76
CA ASN A 97 4.02 7.82 12.67
C ASN A 97 4.09 9.12 13.49
N ARG A 98 5.18 9.89 13.46
CA ARG A 98 5.44 11.01 14.40
C ARG A 98 4.39 12.12 14.31
N LEU A 99 3.83 12.35 13.11
CA LEU A 99 2.86 13.40 12.84
C LEU A 99 1.43 12.88 12.63
N LEU A 100 1.23 11.57 12.80
CA LEU A 100 -0.06 10.91 12.59
C LEU A 100 -0.85 10.78 13.91
N ALA A 101 -2.14 11.08 13.83
CA ALA A 101 -3.12 10.71 14.86
C ALA A 101 -3.13 9.19 15.05
N GLU A 102 -3.53 8.71 16.23
CA GLU A 102 -3.37 7.31 16.63
C GLU A 102 -4.03 6.33 15.64
N ASP A 103 -5.25 6.61 15.20
CA ASP A 103 -5.98 5.80 14.21
C ASP A 103 -5.35 5.80 12.81
N ALA A 104 -4.64 6.88 12.46
CA ALA A 104 -3.93 7.02 11.18
C ALA A 104 -2.57 6.31 11.19
N ARG A 105 -2.05 5.89 12.35
CA ARG A 105 -0.74 5.24 12.45
C ARG A 105 -0.70 3.90 11.72
N ILE A 106 0.51 3.56 11.31
CA ILE A 106 0.85 2.36 10.56
C ILE A 106 1.64 1.45 11.49
N ARG A 107 1.23 0.19 11.54
CA ARG A 107 1.76 -0.81 12.46
C ARG A 107 2.06 -2.05 11.64
N LEU A 108 3.28 -2.56 11.70
CA LEU A 108 3.75 -3.61 10.79
C LEU A 108 3.96 -4.94 11.52
N ARG A 109 3.75 -6.04 10.81
CA ARG A 109 4.28 -7.35 11.20
C ARG A 109 5.43 -7.68 10.28
N LEU A 110 6.47 -8.31 10.82
CA LEU A 110 7.64 -8.80 10.11
C LEU A 110 7.81 -10.29 10.39
N ALA A 111 7.95 -11.10 9.35
CA ALA A 111 8.37 -12.50 9.46
C ALA A 111 9.79 -12.67 8.92
N LEU A 112 10.62 -13.42 9.64
CA LEU A 112 12.01 -13.74 9.30
C LEU A 112 12.24 -15.25 9.30
N THR A 113 12.85 -15.77 8.23
CA THR A 113 13.31 -17.16 8.12
C THR A 113 14.41 -17.22 7.05
N SER A 114 15.27 -18.25 7.06
CA SER A 114 16.26 -18.45 6.00
C SER A 114 16.17 -19.86 5.40
N GLY A 115 16.44 -19.99 4.09
CA GLY A 115 16.39 -21.29 3.41
C GLY A 115 16.52 -21.18 1.90
N LEU A 116 16.20 -22.26 1.19
CA LEU A 116 16.32 -22.31 -0.27
C LEU A 116 15.21 -21.51 -0.96
N VAL A 117 15.63 -20.61 -1.85
CA VAL A 117 14.78 -19.80 -2.74
C VAL A 117 15.24 -19.97 -4.18
N THR A 118 14.29 -19.97 -5.10
CA THR A 118 14.49 -20.14 -6.55
C THR A 118 13.73 -19.04 -7.27
N PRO A 119 14.35 -18.26 -8.17
CA PRO A 119 13.63 -17.30 -9.00
C PRO A 119 12.57 -18.01 -9.86
N GLY A 120 11.44 -17.35 -10.13
CA GLY A 120 10.39 -17.87 -10.99
C GLY A 120 9.51 -16.76 -11.60
N PRO A 121 8.50 -17.12 -12.42
CA PRO A 121 7.80 -16.15 -13.28
C PRO A 121 7.05 -15.02 -12.55
N ALA A 122 6.74 -15.19 -11.27
CA ALA A 122 5.99 -14.23 -10.45
C ALA A 122 6.79 -13.64 -9.27
N GLY A 123 8.13 -13.82 -9.25
CA GLY A 123 8.98 -13.43 -8.14
C GLY A 123 9.89 -14.58 -7.70
N PHE A 124 9.85 -14.94 -6.41
CA PHE A 124 10.66 -16.04 -5.88
C PHE A 124 9.79 -17.12 -5.27
N ASN A 125 10.16 -18.37 -5.53
CA ASN A 125 9.52 -19.58 -5.02
C ASN A 125 10.45 -20.33 -4.08
N GLY A 126 9.89 -21.22 -3.26
CA GLY A 126 10.65 -22.09 -2.38
C GLY A 126 10.01 -22.23 -1.01
N ALA A 127 10.39 -23.28 -0.28
CA ALA A 127 9.85 -23.54 1.06
C ALA A 127 10.08 -22.34 2.00
N ALA A 128 11.24 -21.68 1.93
CA ALA A 128 11.55 -20.53 2.77
C ALA A 128 10.64 -19.31 2.52
N VAL A 129 10.24 -19.05 1.26
CA VAL A 129 9.31 -17.96 0.94
C VAL A 129 7.90 -18.30 1.45
N ILE A 130 7.46 -19.52 1.19
CA ILE A 130 6.15 -20.04 1.62
C ILE A 130 6.04 -20.01 3.15
N ASP A 131 7.06 -20.48 3.87
CA ASP A 131 7.07 -20.50 5.33
C ASP A 131 7.22 -19.10 5.93
N CYS A 132 7.90 -18.15 5.25
CA CYS A 132 7.94 -16.75 5.66
C CYS A 132 6.53 -16.13 5.68
N PHE A 133 5.78 -16.26 4.58
CA PHE A 133 4.39 -15.79 4.53
C PHE A 133 3.48 -16.53 5.52
N ARG A 134 3.65 -17.83 5.72
CA ARG A 134 2.87 -18.60 6.71
C ARG A 134 3.20 -18.25 8.16
N LEU A 135 4.43 -17.83 8.47
CA LEU A 135 4.78 -17.25 9.76
C LEU A 135 4.09 -15.89 9.95
N LEU A 136 4.14 -15.02 8.94
CA LEU A 136 3.48 -13.71 8.93
C LEU A 136 1.95 -13.84 9.08
N ASP A 137 1.37 -14.85 8.43
CA ASP A 137 -0.07 -15.14 8.49
C ASP A 137 -0.53 -15.78 9.82
N SER A 138 0.39 -16.24 10.67
CA SER A 138 0.07 -17.07 11.83
C SER A 138 -0.53 -16.27 12.99
N PRO A 139 -1.49 -16.83 13.77
CA PRO A 139 -2.13 -16.12 14.87
C PRO A 139 -1.18 -15.41 15.85
N PRO A 140 -0.07 -16.02 16.34
CA PRO A 140 0.79 -15.38 17.32
C PRO A 140 1.29 -13.98 16.94
N VAL A 141 1.65 -13.73 15.68
CA VAL A 141 2.13 -12.40 15.23
C VAL A 141 0.98 -11.45 14.84
N LYS A 142 -0.18 -12.00 14.48
CA LYS A 142 -1.39 -11.21 14.22
C LYS A 142 -1.97 -10.65 15.52
N ASP A 143 -2.15 -11.53 16.50
CA ASP A 143 -2.70 -11.24 17.82
C ASP A 143 -1.77 -10.28 18.61
N ALA A 144 -0.45 -10.35 18.40
CA ALA A 144 0.54 -9.51 19.08
C ALA A 144 0.25 -7.99 19.01
N LEU A 145 -0.19 -7.48 17.84
CA LEU A 145 -0.50 -6.06 17.68
C LEU A 145 -1.92 -5.71 18.18
N GLU A 146 -2.74 -6.69 18.54
CA GLU A 146 -4.01 -6.51 19.24
C GLU A 146 -3.79 -6.48 20.75
N ASP A 147 -3.04 -7.46 21.28
CA ASP A 147 -2.64 -7.56 22.69
C ASP A 147 -1.81 -6.34 23.17
N TYR A 148 -1.06 -5.71 22.26
CA TYR A 148 -0.22 -4.54 22.57
C TYR A 148 -0.59 -3.34 21.67
N PRO A 149 -1.55 -2.49 22.06
CA PRO A 149 -1.99 -1.36 21.23
C PRO A 149 -0.89 -0.33 20.91
N ALA A 150 0.04 -0.08 21.84
CA ALA A 150 1.12 0.90 21.67
C ALA A 150 2.21 0.48 20.66
N ALA A 151 2.44 -0.83 20.54
CA ALA A 151 3.54 -1.38 19.75
C ALA A 151 3.39 -1.10 18.25
N GLN A 152 4.45 -0.63 17.59
CA GLN A 152 4.42 -0.30 16.17
C GLN A 152 4.91 -1.44 15.27
N LEU A 153 5.70 -2.37 15.82
CA LEU A 153 6.27 -3.51 15.10
C LEU A 153 6.12 -4.80 15.91
N ALA A 154 5.66 -5.87 15.26
CA ALA A 154 5.76 -7.25 15.78
C ALA A 154 6.63 -8.08 14.84
N VAL A 155 7.60 -8.81 15.38
CA VAL A 155 8.57 -9.60 14.61
C VAL A 155 8.46 -11.07 14.99
N ILE A 156 8.23 -11.95 14.03
CA ILE A 156 8.24 -13.40 14.22
C ILE A 156 9.38 -14.05 13.44
N VAL A 157 10.14 -14.91 14.11
CA VAL A 157 11.37 -15.52 13.58
C VAL A 157 11.26 -17.03 13.65
N SER A 158 11.64 -17.76 12.62
CA SER A 158 11.71 -19.23 12.67
C SER A 158 12.68 -19.70 13.77
N ASP A 159 12.41 -20.86 14.39
CA ASP A 159 13.28 -21.38 15.45
C ASP A 159 14.74 -21.50 15.00
N HIS A 160 15.02 -22.03 13.81
CA HIS A 160 16.39 -22.16 13.31
C HIS A 160 17.13 -20.83 13.20
N LEU A 161 16.48 -19.79 12.64
CA LEU A 161 17.10 -18.48 12.48
C LEU A 161 17.29 -17.78 13.84
N PHE A 162 16.40 -18.03 14.79
CA PHE A 162 16.58 -17.58 16.18
C PHE A 162 17.76 -18.28 16.86
N GLN A 163 17.90 -19.61 16.74
CA GLN A 163 19.02 -20.35 17.36
C GLN A 163 20.37 -19.94 16.74
N ASP A 164 20.43 -19.78 15.41
CA ASP A 164 21.67 -19.51 14.69
C ASP A 164 22.14 -18.05 14.84
N VAL A 165 21.22 -17.08 14.88
CA VAL A 165 21.55 -15.64 14.91
C VAL A 165 21.22 -15.00 16.25
N ILE A 166 19.93 -14.92 16.61
CA ILE A 166 19.47 -14.02 17.69
C ILE A 166 19.90 -14.51 19.07
N ARG A 167 19.82 -15.82 19.33
CA ARG A 167 20.19 -16.44 20.61
C ARG A 167 21.64 -16.18 21.01
N ASN A 168 22.52 -15.93 20.03
CA ASN A 168 23.95 -15.71 20.24
C ASN A 168 24.29 -14.26 20.64
N GLY A 169 23.28 -13.37 20.76
CA GLY A 169 23.41 -12.05 21.36
C GLY A 169 24.16 -11.03 20.49
N PHE A 170 24.05 -11.14 19.17
CA PHE A 170 24.70 -10.20 18.27
C PHE A 170 24.00 -8.82 18.26
N ARG A 171 24.79 -7.78 18.56
CA ARG A 171 24.40 -6.36 18.48
C ARG A 171 23.24 -6.00 19.44
N SER A 172 22.15 -5.44 18.91
CA SER A 172 21.08 -4.77 19.65
C SER A 172 19.89 -5.66 19.97
N LEU A 173 19.65 -6.74 19.20
CA LEU A 173 18.59 -7.70 19.49
C LEU A 173 19.01 -8.64 20.61
N ARG A 174 18.24 -8.62 21.69
CA ARG A 174 18.46 -9.45 22.87
C ARG A 174 17.58 -10.69 22.81
N ALA A 175 18.16 -11.86 23.06
CA ALA A 175 17.43 -13.13 23.02
C ALA A 175 16.31 -13.21 24.07
N GLU A 176 16.50 -12.53 25.21
CA GLU A 176 15.53 -12.45 26.31
C GLU A 176 14.26 -11.63 26.00
N ASP A 177 14.30 -10.78 24.97
CA ASP A 177 13.12 -10.00 24.54
C ASP A 177 12.20 -10.81 23.59
N PHE A 178 12.66 -11.98 23.12
CA PHE A 178 11.88 -12.91 22.30
C PHE A 178 11.25 -14.02 23.15
N TRP A 179 10.00 -14.39 22.84
CA TRP A 179 9.33 -15.54 23.44
C TRP A 179 8.95 -16.60 22.41
N ARG A 180 9.15 -17.88 22.77
CA ARG A 180 8.80 -19.01 21.91
C ARG A 180 7.27 -19.14 21.78
N VAL A 181 6.80 -19.29 20.55
CA VAL A 181 5.40 -19.49 20.18
C VAL A 181 5.29 -20.68 19.22
N ARG A 182 4.09 -21.26 19.12
CA ARG A 182 3.75 -22.27 18.09
C ARG A 182 2.91 -21.61 17.01
N SER A 183 3.50 -21.33 15.87
CA SER A 183 2.79 -20.86 14.68
C SER A 183 2.07 -22.03 14.03
N SER A 184 0.76 -21.91 13.78
CA SER A 184 -0.05 -22.99 13.20
C SER A 184 -1.11 -22.43 12.26
N LEU A 185 -1.19 -23.00 11.06
CA LEU A 185 -2.23 -22.73 10.06
C LEU A 185 -2.72 -24.08 9.50
N PRO A 186 -3.64 -24.79 10.20
CA PRO A 186 -4.07 -26.13 9.82
C PRO A 186 -4.62 -26.21 8.39
N GLY A 187 -5.44 -25.23 7.98
CA GLY A 187 -5.99 -25.13 6.62
C GLY A 187 -4.96 -24.83 5.52
N LYS A 188 -3.69 -24.54 5.89
CA LYS A 188 -2.56 -24.36 4.96
C LYS A 188 -1.50 -25.47 5.12
N GLY A 189 -1.75 -26.47 5.97
CA GLY A 189 -0.82 -27.57 6.25
C GLY A 189 0.48 -27.14 6.92
N PHE A 190 0.46 -26.07 7.72
CA PHE A 190 1.66 -25.47 8.31
C PHE A 190 1.63 -25.49 9.84
N ALA A 191 2.73 -25.91 10.45
CA ALA A 191 2.98 -25.72 11.88
C ALA A 191 4.49 -25.65 12.14
N MET A 192 4.94 -24.60 12.84
CA MET A 192 6.35 -24.28 13.08
C MET A 192 6.53 -23.72 14.49
N ASP A 193 7.65 -24.06 15.14
CA ASP A 193 8.08 -23.32 16.34
C ASP A 193 8.79 -22.05 15.90
N ALA A 194 8.44 -20.94 16.54
CA ALA A 194 8.92 -19.62 16.20
C ALA A 194 9.16 -18.78 17.46
N TRP A 195 9.77 -17.62 17.28
CA TRP A 195 10.10 -16.68 18.34
C TRP A 195 9.52 -15.32 17.99
N LEU A 196 8.72 -14.77 18.90
CA LEU A 196 7.99 -13.52 18.72
C LEU A 196 8.64 -12.43 19.58
N TYR A 197 8.84 -11.26 18.98
CA TYR A 197 9.28 -10.02 19.59
C TYR A 197 8.27 -8.92 19.25
N VAL A 198 8.12 -7.93 20.13
CA VAL A 198 7.24 -6.77 19.90
C VAL A 198 7.98 -5.51 20.37
N SER A 199 8.03 -4.50 19.50
CA SER A 199 8.61 -3.19 19.81
C SER A 199 7.98 -2.61 21.08
N ASP A 200 8.77 -1.93 21.91
CA ASP A 200 8.38 -1.35 23.21
C ASP A 200 8.16 -2.32 24.39
N ARG A 201 8.29 -3.65 24.18
CA ARG A 201 8.07 -4.65 25.23
C ARG A 201 9.24 -5.63 25.42
N SER A 202 9.76 -5.70 26.64
CA SER A 202 10.64 -6.79 27.10
C SER A 202 9.83 -7.89 27.79
N GLY A 203 9.74 -9.08 27.19
CA GLY A 203 9.07 -10.26 27.75
C GLY A 203 7.62 -10.48 27.28
N GLY A 204 7.18 -11.74 27.27
CA GLY A 204 5.90 -12.18 26.68
C GLY A 204 4.61 -11.70 27.38
N PRO A 205 3.43 -12.08 26.87
CA PRO A 205 2.14 -11.68 27.43
C PRO A 205 1.94 -12.23 28.85
N ALA A 206 1.27 -11.44 29.70
CA ALA A 206 0.97 -11.82 31.10
C ALA A 206 0.05 -13.06 31.22
N ARG A 207 -0.52 -13.50 30.10
CA ARG A 207 -1.31 -14.71 29.92
C ARG A 207 -0.77 -15.39 28.67
N ALA A 208 -0.51 -16.70 28.72
CA ALA A 208 -0.04 -17.44 27.56
C ALA A 208 -1.03 -17.30 26.37
N PRO A 209 -0.55 -17.19 25.12
CA PRO A 209 -1.43 -17.10 23.96
C PRO A 209 -2.38 -18.31 23.94
N SER A 210 -3.66 -18.07 23.64
CA SER A 210 -4.73 -19.05 23.80
C SER A 210 -4.71 -20.10 22.67
N GLY A 211 -3.71 -20.98 22.70
CA GLY A 211 -3.45 -22.00 21.68
C GLY A 211 -3.29 -23.44 22.20
N THR A 212 -3.52 -23.68 23.50
CA THR A 212 -3.57 -25.05 24.06
C THR A 212 -4.93 -25.68 23.80
N ALA A 213 -4.92 -26.83 23.12
CA ALA A 213 -6.09 -27.45 22.52
C ALA A 213 -7.23 -27.84 23.50
N GLY A 214 -8.46 -27.62 23.04
CA GLY A 214 -9.69 -28.17 23.59
C GLY A 214 -10.78 -28.13 22.51
N ALA A 215 -11.13 -29.29 21.96
CA ALA A 215 -12.12 -29.42 20.87
C ALA A 215 -13.55 -29.64 21.46
N PRO A 216 -14.60 -29.72 20.63
CA PRO A 216 -15.76 -28.84 20.74
C PRO A 216 -16.92 -29.45 21.54
N ASP A 217 -17.90 -28.63 21.93
CA ASP A 217 -19.29 -29.01 21.70
C ASP A 217 -20.34 -27.88 21.75
N SER A 218 -21.49 -28.19 21.16
CA SER A 218 -22.81 -27.55 21.29
C SER A 218 -23.11 -26.21 20.61
N ALA A 219 -24.07 -26.28 19.69
CA ALA A 219 -24.80 -25.15 19.14
C ALA A 219 -25.93 -24.68 20.08
N ALA A 220 -26.26 -23.40 20.05
CA ALA A 220 -27.56 -22.87 20.46
C ALA A 220 -27.91 -21.62 19.63
N ALA A 221 -29.17 -21.47 19.25
CA ALA A 221 -29.64 -20.43 18.34
C ALA A 221 -30.55 -19.39 19.03
N SER A 222 -30.38 -18.12 18.64
CA SER A 222 -31.38 -17.04 18.63
C SER A 222 -30.74 -15.88 17.84
N GLY A 223 -31.36 -15.27 16.83
CA GLY A 223 -32.58 -14.47 16.93
C GLY A 223 -32.22 -13.10 17.53
N GLY A 224 -32.10 -11.98 16.81
CA GLY A 224 -32.51 -11.64 15.45
C GLY A 224 -33.49 -10.46 15.49
N THR A 225 -33.12 -9.32 14.90
CA THR A 225 -34.04 -8.21 14.60
C THR A 225 -33.56 -7.43 13.39
N SER A 226 -34.39 -7.39 12.36
CA SER A 226 -34.33 -6.39 11.30
C SER A 226 -34.90 -5.05 11.78
N GLY A 227 -34.26 -3.96 11.38
CA GLY A 227 -34.78 -2.60 11.51
C GLY A 227 -33.80 -1.64 10.84
N GLY A 228 -34.21 -0.68 10.05
CA GLY A 228 -35.55 -0.43 9.50
C GLY A 228 -35.41 0.71 8.50
N GLY A 229 -35.98 0.57 7.30
CA GLY A 229 -35.75 1.53 6.22
C GLY A 229 -36.37 2.90 6.52
N ALA A 230 -35.58 3.80 7.10
CA ALA A 230 -35.83 5.23 6.98
C ALA A 230 -35.54 5.63 5.54
N ALA A 231 -36.51 6.25 4.86
CA ALA A 231 -36.29 6.79 3.52
C ALA A 231 -35.27 7.94 3.62
N ALA A 232 -34.20 7.85 2.84
CA ALA A 232 -33.13 8.85 2.86
C ALA A 232 -33.70 10.27 2.58
N PRO A 233 -33.22 11.30 3.30
CA PRO A 233 -33.57 12.69 2.99
C PRO A 233 -33.28 13.02 1.52
N ALA A 234 -34.12 13.87 0.92
CA ALA A 234 -33.94 14.27 -0.46
C ALA A 234 -32.63 15.09 -0.60
N PRO A 235 -31.82 14.85 -1.65
CA PRO A 235 -30.56 15.56 -1.83
C PRO A 235 -30.81 17.08 -2.01
N PRO A 236 -29.84 17.94 -1.64
CA PRO A 236 -29.97 19.39 -1.77
C PRO A 236 -30.38 19.83 -3.17
N GLU A 237 -31.23 20.85 -3.30
CA GLU A 237 -31.81 21.25 -4.60
C GLU A 237 -30.73 21.57 -5.67
N GLY A 238 -29.58 22.10 -5.25
CA GLY A 238 -28.42 22.33 -6.14
C GLY A 238 -27.76 21.05 -6.67
N VAL A 239 -27.77 19.96 -5.89
CA VAL A 239 -27.26 18.63 -6.28
C VAL A 239 -28.13 18.03 -7.38
N ALA A 240 -29.47 18.11 -7.24
CA ALA A 240 -30.41 17.65 -8.26
C ALA A 240 -30.24 18.44 -9.58
N ARG A 241 -30.14 19.78 -9.50
CA ARG A 241 -29.89 20.64 -10.66
C ARG A 241 -28.54 20.38 -11.32
N ALA A 242 -27.51 20.00 -10.56
CA ALA A 242 -26.19 19.65 -11.09
C ALA A 242 -26.21 18.32 -11.86
N TRP A 243 -26.92 17.28 -11.36
CA TRP A 243 -27.18 16.06 -12.13
C TRP A 243 -27.92 16.36 -13.45
N GLU A 244 -28.97 17.17 -13.38
CA GLU A 244 -29.73 17.65 -14.54
C GLU A 244 -28.86 18.42 -15.56
N ALA A 245 -27.81 19.11 -15.11
CA ALA A 245 -26.84 19.76 -16.00
C ALA A 245 -25.90 18.73 -16.66
N LEU A 246 -25.47 17.69 -15.92
CA LEU A 246 -24.65 16.60 -16.45
C LEU A 246 -25.38 15.75 -17.48
N GLU A 247 -26.65 15.41 -17.26
CA GLU A 247 -27.48 14.68 -18.24
C GLU A 247 -27.58 15.44 -19.57
N ARG A 248 -27.66 16.77 -19.51
CA ARG A 248 -27.66 17.66 -20.69
C ARG A 248 -26.25 17.96 -21.25
N GLY A 249 -25.21 17.29 -20.75
CA GLY A 249 -23.84 17.42 -21.24
C GLY A 249 -23.13 18.74 -20.86
N ARG A 250 -23.52 19.38 -19.75
CA ARG A 250 -23.01 20.70 -19.31
C ARG A 250 -22.23 20.61 -17.98
N PRO A 251 -21.07 19.94 -17.94
CA PRO A 251 -20.34 19.71 -16.68
C PRO A 251 -19.80 21.00 -16.04
N GLN A 252 -19.45 22.03 -16.81
CA GLN A 252 -19.06 23.33 -16.26
C GLN A 252 -20.21 24.01 -15.49
N GLU A 253 -21.46 23.78 -15.91
CA GLU A 253 -22.65 24.31 -15.25
C GLU A 253 -22.91 23.56 -13.94
N ALA A 254 -22.74 22.23 -13.94
CA ALA A 254 -22.82 21.42 -12.73
C ALA A 254 -21.83 21.89 -11.64
N VAL A 255 -20.54 22.07 -11.98
CA VAL A 255 -19.54 22.57 -11.01
C VAL A 255 -19.91 23.97 -10.46
N ARG A 256 -20.43 24.87 -11.31
CA ARG A 256 -20.89 26.20 -10.86
C ARG A 256 -22.10 26.13 -9.94
N LEU A 257 -23.07 25.25 -10.22
CA LEU A 257 -24.24 25.04 -9.38
C LEU A 257 -23.86 24.53 -7.98
N LEU A 258 -22.87 23.64 -7.90
CA LEU A 258 -22.39 23.07 -6.63
C LEU A 258 -21.53 24.04 -5.80
N ALA A 259 -20.88 25.03 -6.42
CA ALA A 259 -19.98 25.97 -5.74
C ALA A 259 -20.66 26.88 -4.69
N GLY A 260 -21.99 26.98 -4.72
CA GLY A 260 -22.80 27.72 -3.74
C GLY A 260 -23.68 26.84 -2.85
N VAL A 261 -23.56 25.52 -2.91
CA VAL A 261 -24.33 24.59 -2.08
C VAL A 261 -23.61 24.37 -0.75
N ALA A 262 -24.23 24.82 0.34
CA ALA A 262 -23.85 24.43 1.69
C ALA A 262 -24.69 23.22 2.13
N THR A 263 -24.08 22.29 2.86
CA THR A 263 -24.74 21.13 3.48
C THR A 263 -24.22 21.01 4.90
N ASP A 264 -25.12 20.97 5.89
CA ASP A 264 -24.74 20.83 7.30
C ASP A 264 -24.67 19.35 7.74
N ASP A 265 -25.01 18.43 6.82
CA ASP A 265 -25.15 17.00 7.03
C ASP A 265 -24.22 16.16 6.12
N ARG A 266 -23.88 14.96 6.60
CA ARG A 266 -22.98 14.01 5.92
C ARG A 266 -23.52 13.51 4.58
N GLU A 267 -24.82 13.23 4.50
CA GLU A 267 -25.45 12.70 3.29
C GLU A 267 -25.50 13.75 2.18
N GLY A 268 -25.86 15.00 2.51
CA GLY A 268 -25.77 16.14 1.62
C GLY A 268 -24.35 16.37 1.09
N TRP A 269 -23.34 16.26 1.95
CA TRP A 269 -21.93 16.40 1.55
C TRP A 269 -21.48 15.26 0.63
N ALA A 270 -21.80 14.01 0.97
CA ALA A 270 -21.53 12.85 0.11
C ALA A 270 -22.19 12.99 -1.27
N ALA A 271 -23.47 13.40 -1.31
CA ALA A 271 -24.18 13.63 -2.56
C ALA A 271 -23.53 14.75 -3.38
N LEU A 272 -23.06 15.83 -2.75
CA LEU A 272 -22.33 16.92 -3.43
C LEU A 272 -21.03 16.44 -4.06
N LEU A 273 -20.19 15.71 -3.31
CA LEU A 273 -18.93 15.15 -3.79
C LEU A 273 -19.16 14.20 -4.98
N ASP A 274 -20.20 13.37 -4.92
CA ASP A 274 -20.52 12.40 -5.97
C ASP A 274 -20.79 13.06 -7.33
N VAL A 275 -21.58 14.14 -7.36
CA VAL A 275 -21.86 14.89 -8.60
C VAL A 275 -20.64 15.71 -9.03
N ARG A 276 -19.90 16.29 -8.08
CA ARG A 276 -18.73 17.13 -8.37
C ARG A 276 -17.62 16.29 -9.00
N ALA A 277 -17.37 15.09 -8.49
CA ALA A 277 -16.45 14.12 -9.07
C ALA A 277 -16.80 13.77 -10.52
N GLU A 278 -18.05 13.37 -10.79
CA GLU A 278 -18.52 13.07 -12.16
C GLU A 278 -18.38 14.28 -13.10
N ALA A 279 -18.70 15.47 -12.62
CA ALA A 279 -18.54 16.70 -13.40
C ALA A 279 -17.06 16.98 -13.73
N LEU A 280 -16.16 16.85 -12.75
CA LEU A 280 -14.72 17.05 -12.91
C LEU A 280 -14.10 15.99 -13.83
N MET A 281 -14.52 14.73 -13.75
CA MET A 281 -14.11 13.68 -14.69
C MET A 281 -14.46 14.03 -16.14
N ARG A 282 -15.67 14.56 -16.39
CA ARG A 282 -16.08 15.01 -17.74
C ARG A 282 -15.35 16.27 -18.22
N LEU A 283 -14.75 17.04 -17.31
CA LEU A 283 -13.88 18.18 -17.63
C LEU A 283 -12.41 17.77 -17.85
N GLY A 284 -12.04 16.54 -17.52
CA GLY A 284 -10.64 16.08 -17.50
C GLY A 284 -9.86 16.53 -16.26
N GLU A 285 -10.52 17.07 -15.24
CA GLU A 285 -9.93 17.54 -13.99
C GLU A 285 -9.73 16.38 -12.99
N PHE A 286 -9.06 15.31 -13.45
CA PHE A 286 -8.97 14.02 -12.75
C PHE A 286 -8.33 14.09 -11.36
N GLU A 287 -7.39 15.02 -11.11
CA GLU A 287 -6.81 15.22 -9.77
C GLU A 287 -7.86 15.69 -8.75
N ARG A 288 -8.72 16.63 -9.14
CA ARG A 288 -9.79 17.14 -8.27
C ARG A 288 -10.90 16.11 -8.11
N ALA A 289 -11.25 15.41 -9.19
CA ALA A 289 -12.20 14.30 -9.15
C ALA A 289 -11.73 13.18 -8.22
N ARG A 290 -10.42 12.86 -8.23
CA ARG A 290 -9.81 11.90 -7.31
C ARG A 290 -10.00 12.31 -5.86
N ILE A 291 -9.66 13.54 -5.49
CA ILE A 291 -9.84 14.06 -4.12
C ILE A 291 -11.31 13.93 -3.68
N ASP A 292 -12.26 14.34 -4.52
CA ASP A 292 -13.70 14.24 -4.22
C ASP A 292 -14.16 12.78 -4.01
N LEU A 293 -13.63 11.83 -4.79
CA LEU A 293 -13.94 10.41 -4.66
C LEU A 293 -13.26 9.76 -3.45
N GLU A 294 -12.01 10.13 -3.15
CA GLU A 294 -11.31 9.68 -1.94
C GLU A 294 -12.04 10.16 -0.68
N GLU A 295 -12.51 11.41 -0.65
CA GLU A 295 -13.32 11.96 0.44
C GLU A 295 -14.70 11.29 0.53
N LEU A 296 -15.41 11.10 -0.60
CA LEU A 296 -16.70 10.41 -0.65
C LEU A 296 -16.63 8.98 -0.10
N LEU A 297 -15.58 8.24 -0.43
CA LEU A 297 -15.33 6.89 0.08
C LEU A 297 -15.02 6.89 1.60
N GLY A 298 -14.58 8.03 2.14
CA GLY A 298 -14.33 8.31 3.55
C GLY A 298 -15.58 8.51 4.41
N LEU A 299 -16.69 8.98 3.83
CA LEU A 299 -17.91 9.39 4.57
C LEU A 299 -18.82 8.23 4.99
N ARG A 300 -18.26 7.05 5.28
CA ARG A 300 -19.05 5.83 5.57
C ARG A 300 -19.56 5.80 7.02
N ASP A 301 -20.82 5.42 7.19
CA ASP A 301 -21.44 5.24 8.51
C ASP A 301 -21.06 3.91 9.18
N ASP A 302 -20.86 2.85 8.39
CA ASP A 302 -20.42 1.53 8.84
C ASP A 302 -19.06 1.16 8.22
N PRO A 303 -18.00 0.97 9.03
CA PRO A 303 -16.68 0.53 8.55
C PRO A 303 -16.67 -0.92 8.02
N VAL A 304 -17.72 -1.72 8.27
CA VAL A 304 -17.85 -3.09 7.75
C VAL A 304 -18.56 -3.14 6.38
N ALA A 305 -19.54 -2.27 6.12
CA ALA A 305 -20.32 -2.29 4.86
C ALA A 305 -19.50 -1.79 3.64
N PRO A 306 -19.33 -2.58 2.56
CA PRO A 306 -18.39 -2.27 1.48
C PRO A 306 -18.65 -0.89 0.83
N PRO A 307 -17.58 -0.14 0.49
CA PRO A 307 -17.71 1.20 -0.07
C PRO A 307 -18.39 1.22 -1.45
N SER A 308 -18.96 2.37 -1.82
CA SER A 308 -19.75 2.55 -3.05
C SER A 308 -19.05 2.00 -4.31
N PRO A 309 -19.61 0.95 -4.95
CA PRO A 309 -19.02 0.34 -6.15
C PRO A 309 -18.84 1.32 -7.32
N SER A 310 -19.78 2.26 -7.45
CA SER A 310 -19.75 3.32 -8.47
C SER A 310 -18.64 4.35 -8.23
N ALA A 311 -18.37 4.69 -6.96
CA ALA A 311 -17.29 5.61 -6.60
C ALA A 311 -15.92 4.93 -6.78
N LEU A 312 -15.77 3.67 -6.39
CA LEU A 312 -14.57 2.87 -6.65
C LEU A 312 -14.24 2.76 -8.15
N LEU A 313 -15.24 2.46 -8.99
CA LEU A 313 -15.05 2.37 -10.43
C LEU A 313 -14.56 3.69 -11.03
N ARG A 314 -15.15 4.82 -10.60
CA ARG A 314 -14.72 6.17 -11.02
C ARG A 314 -13.33 6.54 -10.48
N LEU A 315 -12.97 6.15 -9.26
CA LEU A 315 -11.63 6.35 -8.71
C LEU A 315 -10.59 5.57 -9.51
N GLY A 316 -10.87 4.31 -9.85
CA GLY A 316 -10.05 3.51 -10.75
C GLY A 316 -9.82 4.20 -12.10
N ARG A 317 -10.90 4.71 -12.72
CA ARG A 317 -10.83 5.49 -13.98
C ARG A 317 -10.01 6.78 -13.85
N CYS A 318 -10.12 7.50 -12.74
CA CYS A 318 -9.28 8.69 -12.46
C CYS A 318 -7.79 8.30 -12.37
N ASN A 319 -7.46 7.24 -11.63
CA ASN A 319 -6.09 6.76 -11.51
C ASN A 319 -5.51 6.31 -12.87
N VAL A 320 -6.30 5.67 -13.74
CA VAL A 320 -5.87 5.36 -15.12
C VAL A 320 -5.57 6.64 -15.91
N ALA A 321 -6.40 7.67 -15.81
CA ALA A 321 -6.23 8.92 -16.53
C ALA A 321 -5.01 9.74 -16.04
N LEU A 322 -4.67 9.63 -14.75
CA LEU A 322 -3.49 10.25 -14.14
C LEU A 322 -2.19 9.45 -14.38
N GLY A 323 -2.25 8.26 -14.99
CA GLY A 323 -1.10 7.38 -15.16
C GLY A 323 -0.69 6.60 -13.90
N ALA A 324 -1.50 6.67 -12.83
CA ALA A 324 -1.35 5.94 -11.58
C ALA A 324 -1.78 4.46 -11.77
N VAL A 325 -0.97 3.71 -12.52
CA VAL A 325 -1.31 2.36 -13.03
C VAL A 325 -1.47 1.32 -11.91
N GLN A 326 -0.71 1.41 -10.81
CA GLN A 326 -0.83 0.44 -9.72
C GLN A 326 -2.06 0.72 -8.85
N GLU A 327 -2.31 2.00 -8.59
CA GLU A 327 -3.42 2.55 -7.83
C GLU A 327 -4.76 2.23 -8.54
N ALA A 328 -4.79 2.40 -9.86
CA ALA A 328 -5.91 1.97 -10.70
C ALA A 328 -6.16 0.45 -10.59
N ARG A 329 -5.11 -0.37 -10.73
CA ARG A 329 -5.21 -1.83 -10.62
C ARG A 329 -5.75 -2.26 -9.26
N GLN A 330 -5.20 -1.72 -8.17
CA GLN A 330 -5.64 -2.05 -6.80
C GLN A 330 -7.10 -1.66 -6.56
N THR A 331 -7.49 -0.45 -6.97
CA THR A 331 -8.88 0.03 -6.83
C THR A 331 -9.87 -0.88 -7.56
N LEU A 332 -9.53 -1.30 -8.78
CA LEU A 332 -10.38 -2.19 -9.59
C LEU A 332 -10.41 -3.64 -9.07
N LEU A 333 -9.30 -4.15 -8.52
CA LEU A 333 -9.26 -5.47 -7.87
C LEU A 333 -10.08 -5.49 -6.57
N PHE A 334 -9.94 -4.47 -5.72
CA PHE A 334 -10.73 -4.33 -4.49
C PHE A 334 -12.23 -4.23 -4.80
N LEU A 335 -12.61 -3.51 -5.87
CA LEU A 335 -13.98 -3.50 -6.37
C LEU A 335 -14.48 -4.88 -6.80
N LEU A 336 -13.63 -5.69 -7.47
CA LEU A 336 -13.99 -7.05 -7.89
C LEU A 336 -14.00 -8.07 -6.74
N GLU A 337 -13.26 -7.85 -5.66
CA GLU A 337 -13.33 -8.66 -4.44
C GLU A 337 -14.70 -8.54 -3.77
N HIS A 338 -15.24 -7.32 -3.69
CA HIS A 338 -16.52 -7.02 -3.04
C HIS A 338 -17.72 -7.13 -3.99
N VAL A 339 -17.52 -6.87 -5.29
CA VAL A 339 -18.55 -6.97 -6.35
C VAL A 339 -17.99 -7.73 -7.57
N PRO A 340 -17.83 -9.07 -7.48
CA PRO A 340 -17.31 -9.89 -8.58
C PRO A 340 -18.13 -9.83 -9.87
N SER A 341 -19.40 -9.40 -9.77
CA SER A 341 -20.34 -9.23 -10.88
C SER A 341 -20.18 -7.92 -11.66
N SER A 342 -19.21 -7.07 -11.31
CA SER A 342 -18.97 -5.78 -11.98
C SER A 342 -18.29 -5.96 -13.34
N ALA A 343 -19.10 -6.06 -14.40
CA ALA A 343 -18.60 -6.16 -15.77
C ALA A 343 -17.75 -4.93 -16.18
N GLU A 344 -18.09 -3.71 -15.75
CA GLU A 344 -17.26 -2.54 -16.05
C GLU A 344 -15.87 -2.61 -15.41
N ALA A 345 -15.75 -3.13 -14.18
CA ALA A 345 -14.45 -3.28 -13.52
C ALA A 345 -13.57 -4.31 -14.25
N HIS A 346 -14.15 -5.42 -14.73
CA HIS A 346 -13.46 -6.39 -15.59
C HIS A 346 -13.00 -5.79 -16.92
N LEU A 347 -13.77 -4.89 -17.53
CA LEU A 347 -13.38 -4.18 -18.75
C LEU A 347 -12.19 -3.25 -18.49
N ASP A 348 -12.30 -2.38 -17.49
CA ASP A 348 -11.28 -1.37 -17.18
C ASP A 348 -9.96 -2.03 -16.74
N LEU A 349 -10.04 -3.12 -15.98
CA LEU A 349 -8.87 -3.92 -15.59
C LEU A 349 -8.28 -4.68 -16.79
N GLY A 350 -9.11 -5.24 -17.68
CA GLY A 350 -8.66 -5.85 -18.93
C GLY A 350 -7.89 -4.88 -19.84
N GLN A 351 -8.39 -3.65 -19.97
CA GLN A 351 -7.69 -2.56 -20.67
C GLN A 351 -6.33 -2.23 -20.02
N LEU A 352 -6.30 -2.14 -18.69
CA LEU A 352 -5.10 -1.80 -17.92
C LEU A 352 -4.02 -2.89 -18.05
N GLU A 353 -4.39 -4.16 -17.92
CA GLU A 353 -3.49 -5.30 -18.09
C GLU A 353 -2.97 -5.40 -19.54
N ARG A 354 -3.82 -5.13 -20.55
CA ARG A 354 -3.39 -5.11 -21.96
C ARG A 354 -2.37 -4.00 -22.23
N ARG A 355 -2.59 -2.80 -21.69
CA ARG A 355 -1.61 -1.69 -21.77
C ARG A 355 -0.29 -2.06 -21.08
N ALA A 356 -0.35 -2.79 -19.97
CA ALA A 356 0.80 -3.35 -19.26
C ALA A 356 1.43 -4.59 -19.94
N ARG A 357 0.99 -4.96 -21.16
CA ARG A 357 1.42 -6.15 -21.94
C ARG A 357 1.21 -7.51 -21.24
N ARG A 358 0.34 -7.57 -20.24
CA ARG A 358 -0.02 -8.81 -19.53
C ARG A 358 -1.22 -9.46 -20.21
N PHE A 359 -1.02 -9.99 -21.42
CA PHE A 359 -2.11 -10.38 -22.30
C PHE A 359 -2.98 -11.51 -21.74
N ALA A 360 -2.42 -12.47 -21.01
CA ALA A 360 -3.17 -13.57 -20.39
C ALA A 360 -4.09 -13.11 -19.24
N THR A 361 -3.65 -12.17 -18.40
CA THR A 361 -4.52 -11.59 -17.34
C THR A 361 -5.58 -10.69 -17.96
N ALA A 362 -5.22 -9.88 -18.96
CA ALA A 362 -6.15 -9.07 -19.73
C ALA A 362 -7.27 -9.93 -20.36
N GLN A 363 -6.91 -11.01 -21.06
CA GLN A 363 -7.85 -11.95 -21.66
C GLN A 363 -8.79 -12.56 -20.61
N SER A 364 -8.24 -12.95 -19.46
CA SER A 364 -9.00 -13.57 -18.36
C SER A 364 -10.10 -12.64 -17.82
N HIS A 365 -9.77 -11.37 -17.54
CA HIS A 365 -10.74 -10.37 -17.11
C HIS A 365 -11.76 -10.05 -18.21
N LEU A 366 -11.31 -9.90 -19.46
CA LEU A 366 -12.21 -9.61 -20.59
C LEU A 366 -13.22 -10.74 -20.85
N LEU A 367 -12.82 -12.00 -20.70
CA LEU A 367 -13.70 -13.16 -20.87
C LEU A 367 -14.71 -13.29 -19.71
N GLU A 368 -14.32 -13.06 -18.46
CA GLU A 368 -15.28 -13.13 -17.33
C GLU A 368 -16.29 -11.97 -17.39
N GLY A 369 -15.85 -10.76 -17.76
CA GLY A 369 -16.75 -9.63 -18.03
C GLY A 369 -17.81 -9.94 -19.10
N LEU A 370 -17.42 -10.59 -20.20
CA LEU A 370 -18.36 -11.12 -21.20
C LEU A 370 -19.27 -12.23 -20.64
N ARG A 371 -18.75 -13.11 -19.79
CA ARG A 371 -19.54 -14.17 -19.14
C ARG A 371 -20.68 -13.56 -18.32
N LEU A 372 -20.37 -12.53 -17.54
CA LEU A 372 -21.31 -11.77 -16.71
C LEU A 372 -22.38 -11.06 -17.56
N ILE A 373 -22.00 -10.35 -18.62
CA ILE A 373 -22.96 -9.69 -19.54
C ILE A 373 -23.94 -10.71 -20.13
N ARG A 374 -23.45 -11.88 -20.56
CA ARG A 374 -24.28 -12.97 -21.12
C ARG A 374 -25.13 -13.67 -20.07
N GLU A 375 -24.75 -13.62 -18.79
CA GLU A 375 -25.56 -14.14 -17.68
C GLU A 375 -26.67 -13.16 -17.31
N GLN A 376 -26.36 -11.86 -17.23
CA GLN A 376 -27.32 -10.77 -17.00
C GLN A 376 -28.38 -10.72 -18.12
N ALA A 377 -27.98 -10.79 -19.39
CA ALA A 377 -28.90 -10.84 -20.53
C ALA A 377 -29.85 -12.06 -20.47
N ARG A 378 -29.35 -13.23 -20.04
CA ARG A 378 -30.19 -14.42 -19.85
C ARG A 378 -31.18 -14.27 -18.69
N LYS A 379 -30.78 -13.63 -17.60
CA LYS A 379 -31.65 -13.34 -16.43
C LYS A 379 -32.73 -12.31 -16.75
N ALA A 380 -32.45 -11.33 -17.61
CA ALA A 380 -33.42 -10.31 -18.04
C ALA A 380 -34.54 -10.87 -18.95
N GLY A 381 -34.25 -11.92 -19.71
CA GLY A 381 -35.20 -12.57 -20.61
C GLY A 381 -35.63 -11.71 -21.82
N PRO A 382 -36.46 -12.24 -22.74
CA PRO A 382 -36.79 -11.54 -23.99
C PRO A 382 -37.66 -10.29 -23.84
N GLY A 383 -38.24 -10.03 -22.66
CA GLY A 383 -39.26 -8.99 -22.45
C GLY A 383 -38.81 -7.75 -21.66
N ALA A 384 -37.64 -7.77 -21.00
CA ALA A 384 -37.21 -6.67 -20.12
C ALA A 384 -36.73 -5.40 -20.87
N GLN A 385 -36.69 -5.40 -22.20
CA GLN A 385 -36.21 -4.27 -23.01
C GLN A 385 -37.07 -2.99 -22.92
N ALA A 386 -38.26 -3.07 -22.31
CA ALA A 386 -39.23 -1.97 -22.24
C ALA A 386 -39.38 -1.30 -20.86
N SER A 387 -38.87 -1.89 -19.77
CA SER A 387 -38.95 -1.30 -18.42
C SER A 387 -37.70 -0.47 -18.12
N GLY A 388 -37.76 0.83 -18.42
CA GLY A 388 -36.62 1.73 -18.24
C GLY A 388 -36.30 2.05 -16.79
N THR A 389 -35.32 1.35 -16.21
CA THR A 389 -34.53 1.87 -15.08
C THR A 389 -33.08 1.39 -15.12
N GLN A 390 -32.14 2.32 -14.88
CA GLN A 390 -30.70 2.16 -14.63
C GLN A 390 -29.75 1.59 -15.70
N ALA A 391 -30.18 0.89 -16.75
CA ALA A 391 -29.36 0.72 -17.95
C ALA A 391 -30.23 0.53 -19.20
N GLY A 392 -30.31 1.55 -20.07
CA GLY A 392 -31.02 1.42 -21.34
C GLY A 392 -30.35 0.36 -22.25
N PRO A 393 -31.09 -0.27 -23.18
CA PRO A 393 -30.58 -1.39 -23.99
C PRO A 393 -29.24 -1.11 -24.71
N GLY A 394 -29.05 0.13 -25.20
CA GLY A 394 -27.80 0.56 -25.83
C GLY A 394 -26.60 0.72 -24.88
N ALA A 395 -26.76 0.69 -23.55
CA ALA A 395 -25.63 0.72 -22.61
C ALA A 395 -24.92 -0.64 -22.53
N GLN A 396 -25.71 -1.73 -22.45
CA GLN A 396 -25.17 -3.09 -22.44
C GLN A 396 -24.55 -3.47 -23.79
N GLU A 397 -25.13 -2.98 -24.90
CA GLU A 397 -24.56 -3.10 -26.25
C GLU A 397 -23.22 -2.36 -26.39
N ARG A 398 -23.13 -1.09 -25.96
CA ARG A 398 -21.86 -0.35 -25.93
C ARG A 398 -20.78 -1.03 -25.08
N LEU A 399 -21.17 -1.66 -23.98
CA LEU A 399 -20.26 -2.39 -23.10
C LEU A 399 -19.75 -3.67 -23.78
N LEU A 400 -20.66 -4.44 -24.41
CA LEU A 400 -20.31 -5.60 -25.23
C LEU A 400 -19.33 -5.23 -26.36
N ASP A 401 -19.60 -4.16 -27.10
CA ASP A 401 -18.70 -3.66 -28.14
C ASP A 401 -17.32 -3.30 -27.58
N ALA A 402 -17.25 -2.72 -26.39
CA ALA A 402 -15.97 -2.39 -25.75
C ALA A 402 -15.17 -3.65 -25.40
N PHE A 403 -15.79 -4.69 -24.86
CA PHE A 403 -15.13 -5.99 -24.63
C PHE A 403 -14.63 -6.63 -25.94
N LEU A 404 -15.44 -6.61 -27.00
CA LEU A 404 -15.07 -7.20 -28.30
C LEU A 404 -13.93 -6.43 -28.99
N ARG A 405 -13.87 -5.10 -28.82
CA ARG A 405 -12.72 -4.28 -29.27
C ARG A 405 -11.45 -4.61 -28.50
N GLU A 406 -11.53 -4.74 -27.18
CA GLU A 406 -10.33 -5.01 -26.36
C GLU A 406 -9.80 -6.44 -26.54
N LEU A 407 -10.68 -7.43 -26.74
CA LEU A 407 -10.29 -8.80 -27.08
C LEU A 407 -9.67 -8.91 -28.48
N SER A 408 -10.22 -8.22 -29.49
CA SER A 408 -9.63 -8.21 -30.84
C SER A 408 -8.33 -7.42 -30.93
N ALA A 409 -8.01 -6.60 -29.93
CA ALA A 409 -6.73 -5.91 -29.76
C ALA A 409 -5.67 -6.71 -28.97
N LEU A 410 -5.98 -7.94 -28.53
CA LEU A 410 -4.98 -8.86 -27.98
C LEU A 410 -4.19 -9.53 -29.12
N PRO A 411 -2.88 -9.81 -28.93
CA PRO A 411 -2.13 -10.60 -29.90
C PRO A 411 -2.72 -12.01 -30.01
N VAL A 412 -2.82 -12.53 -31.23
CA VAL A 412 -3.05 -13.95 -31.45
C VAL A 412 -1.75 -14.67 -31.08
N ILE A 413 -1.76 -15.31 -29.92
CA ILE A 413 -0.69 -16.21 -29.50
C ILE A 413 -1.08 -17.60 -30.02
N ASP A 414 -0.33 -18.14 -30.98
CA ASP A 414 -0.42 -19.56 -31.31
C ASP A 414 0.00 -20.36 -30.06
N ASP A 415 -0.76 -21.38 -29.68
CA ASP A 415 -0.54 -22.18 -28.46
C ASP A 415 0.88 -22.77 -28.34
N ALA A 416 1.62 -22.86 -29.46
CA ALA A 416 3.01 -23.32 -29.52
C ALA A 416 4.05 -22.30 -29.00
N ALA A 417 3.69 -21.03 -28.80
CA ALA A 417 4.62 -19.97 -28.37
C ALA A 417 4.60 -19.68 -26.85
N LEU A 418 3.78 -20.42 -26.08
CA LEU A 418 3.65 -20.23 -24.63
C LEU A 418 4.82 -20.79 -23.80
N ASP A 419 5.68 -21.63 -24.39
CA ASP A 419 6.79 -22.30 -23.69
C ASP A 419 8.17 -21.63 -23.90
N ASP A 420 8.35 -20.68 -24.83
CA ASP A 420 9.70 -20.25 -25.26
C ASP A 420 9.85 -18.73 -25.54
N ALA A 421 9.18 -17.88 -24.75
CA ALA A 421 9.35 -16.43 -24.78
C ALA A 421 10.23 -15.95 -23.59
N PRO A 422 11.44 -15.41 -23.81
CA PRO A 422 12.30 -14.96 -22.73
C PRO A 422 11.74 -13.70 -22.06
N LEU A 423 11.55 -13.77 -20.74
CA LEU A 423 11.18 -12.64 -19.89
C LEU A 423 12.40 -11.75 -19.64
N ASP A 424 12.78 -10.95 -20.63
CA ASP A 424 13.88 -9.99 -20.49
C ASP A 424 13.44 -8.69 -19.81
N HIS A 425 14.39 -8.04 -19.13
CA HIS A 425 14.12 -6.97 -18.17
C HIS A 425 13.83 -5.59 -18.79
N ALA A 426 13.38 -4.67 -17.93
CA ALA A 426 12.86 -3.35 -18.29
C ALA A 426 13.85 -2.43 -19.02
N ALA A 427 13.30 -1.54 -19.86
CA ALA A 427 13.91 -0.27 -20.21
C ALA A 427 13.13 0.86 -19.55
N GLN A 428 13.63 1.34 -18.41
CA GLN A 428 13.40 2.73 -17.99
C GLN A 428 14.43 3.58 -18.72
N ASP A 429 13.99 4.50 -19.58
CA ASP A 429 14.84 5.59 -20.04
C ASP A 429 14.04 6.90 -20.02
N GLY A 430 14.58 7.87 -19.29
CA GLY A 430 14.13 9.25 -19.27
C GLY A 430 14.57 10.02 -20.53
N PRO A 431 14.12 11.27 -20.71
CA PRO A 431 14.02 11.87 -22.05
C PRO A 431 15.37 12.24 -22.68
N GLY A 432 15.76 11.49 -23.72
CA GLY A 432 16.84 11.85 -24.64
C GLY A 432 16.33 12.62 -25.87
N SER A 433 16.90 13.80 -26.13
CA SER A 433 16.56 14.66 -27.26
C SER A 433 16.80 14.00 -28.63
N GLY A 434 15.79 13.98 -29.51
CA GLY A 434 15.89 13.37 -30.84
C GLY A 434 14.79 13.80 -31.82
N GLY A 435 14.68 15.10 -32.11
CA GLY A 435 13.81 15.58 -33.20
C GLY A 435 14.35 15.18 -34.58
N PRO A 436 13.49 14.84 -35.58
CA PRO A 436 13.96 14.38 -36.88
C PRO A 436 14.63 15.51 -37.68
N VAL A 437 15.87 15.25 -38.09
CA VAL A 437 16.67 16.15 -38.94
C VAL A 437 16.16 16.12 -40.38
N LEU A 438 15.74 17.27 -40.91
CA LEU A 438 15.59 17.53 -42.34
C LEU A 438 16.81 18.30 -42.85
N GLN A 439 17.42 17.86 -43.95
CA GLN A 439 18.68 18.42 -44.45
C GLN A 439 18.49 19.51 -45.52
N GLY A 440 19.11 20.67 -45.28
CA GLY A 440 19.60 21.61 -46.30
C GLY A 440 18.67 22.75 -46.74
N PRO A 441 19.20 23.80 -47.41
CA PRO A 441 20.59 24.01 -47.85
C PRO A 441 21.37 25.12 -47.08
N ALA A 442 22.63 25.31 -47.44
CA ALA A 442 23.64 26.08 -46.70
C ALA A 442 23.74 27.59 -47.04
N LEU A 443 24.32 28.36 -46.12
CA LEU A 443 24.97 29.66 -46.39
C LEU A 443 26.33 29.75 -45.66
N HIS A 444 27.32 30.36 -46.32
CA HIS A 444 28.72 30.48 -45.86
C HIS A 444 28.95 31.65 -44.87
N GLY A 445 29.89 31.49 -43.94
CA GLY A 445 30.48 32.56 -43.12
C GLY A 445 31.73 32.06 -42.34
N PRO A 446 32.80 32.86 -42.15
CA PRO A 446 34.14 32.38 -41.77
C PRO A 446 34.41 32.29 -40.25
N PRO A 447 35.50 31.60 -39.81
CA PRO A 447 35.82 31.36 -38.40
C PRO A 447 36.68 32.48 -37.77
N LEU A 448 36.79 32.47 -36.43
CA LEU A 448 37.76 33.25 -35.66
C LEU A 448 38.41 32.40 -34.56
N ASP A 449 39.75 32.44 -34.50
CA ASP A 449 40.61 31.76 -33.52
C ASP A 449 40.68 32.47 -32.15
N GLY A 450 41.03 31.74 -31.08
CA GLY A 450 41.38 32.31 -29.76
C GLY A 450 41.71 31.28 -28.67
N PRO A 451 42.92 31.26 -28.06
CA PRO A 451 43.39 30.18 -27.17
C PRO A 451 43.29 30.47 -25.64
N PRO A 452 43.56 29.48 -24.76
CA PRO A 452 43.38 29.62 -23.30
C PRO A 452 44.64 30.05 -22.52
N VAL A 453 44.41 30.58 -21.30
CA VAL A 453 45.38 30.95 -20.25
C VAL A 453 44.70 30.62 -18.91
N GLY A 454 45.30 30.13 -17.81
CA GLY A 454 46.70 29.93 -17.40
C GLY A 454 46.85 30.38 -15.93
N GLY A 455 47.40 29.55 -15.03
CA GLY A 455 47.58 29.87 -13.59
C GLY A 455 48.70 30.91 -13.32
N PRO A 456 49.12 31.16 -12.04
CA PRO A 456 49.84 30.14 -11.25
C PRO A 456 49.77 30.25 -9.69
N LEU A 457 50.77 29.66 -9.01
CA LEU A 457 50.92 29.22 -7.59
C LEU A 457 51.66 30.19 -6.61
N LEU A 458 51.81 29.71 -5.34
CA LEU A 458 52.82 29.96 -4.26
C LEU A 458 52.25 30.68 -3.00
N GLY A 459 52.67 30.52 -1.72
CA GLY A 459 53.73 29.72 -1.04
C GLY A 459 54.67 30.62 -0.20
N GLY A 460 54.91 30.47 1.12
CA GLY A 460 54.48 29.51 2.16
C GLY A 460 55.13 29.82 3.56
N ALA A 461 55.29 28.81 4.44
CA ALA A 461 56.03 28.80 5.75
C ALA A 461 55.39 29.38 7.05
N GLY A 462 55.75 28.77 8.20
CA GLY A 462 55.62 29.25 9.60
C GLY A 462 56.99 29.12 10.31
N PRO A 463 57.14 28.87 11.65
CA PRO A 463 56.19 28.80 12.78
C PRO A 463 56.65 29.66 14.02
N GLU A 464 56.45 29.16 15.26
CA GLU A 464 56.68 29.79 16.61
C GLU A 464 55.48 30.61 17.17
N GLY A 465 55.18 30.64 18.48
CA GLY A 465 55.71 29.93 19.65
C GLY A 465 55.26 30.57 20.99
N THR A 466 55.40 29.85 22.11
CA THR A 466 55.18 30.28 23.53
C THR A 466 53.74 30.25 24.11
N ALA A 467 53.66 30.18 25.45
CA ALA A 467 52.48 29.80 26.25
C ALA A 467 52.36 30.64 27.53
N SER A 468 51.19 30.66 28.21
CA SER A 468 51.07 30.76 29.69
C SER A 468 49.63 30.70 30.22
N GLY A 469 49.45 30.12 31.42
CA GLY A 469 48.32 30.38 32.35
C GLY A 469 46.96 29.73 32.02
N GLY A 470 46.24 29.05 32.92
CA GLY A 470 46.48 28.74 34.35
C GLY A 470 45.53 29.50 35.29
N THR A 471 44.96 28.79 36.29
CA THR A 471 43.88 29.19 37.24
C THR A 471 42.46 29.19 36.61
N ALA A 472 41.41 28.49 37.07
CA ALA A 472 41.06 27.68 38.26
C ALA A 472 40.19 28.35 39.37
N SER A 473 39.01 27.76 39.56
CA SER A 473 38.25 27.57 40.83
C SER A 473 37.38 28.69 41.44
N GLY A 474 36.30 28.27 42.13
CA GLY A 474 35.38 29.10 42.94
C GLY A 474 34.01 29.31 42.28
N ASP A 475 33.02 28.41 42.33
CA ASP A 475 32.45 27.61 43.43
C ASP A 475 31.63 28.42 44.45
N THR A 476 30.31 28.30 44.42
CA THR A 476 29.41 28.19 45.60
C THR A 476 27.95 27.97 45.18
N ALA A 477 27.28 27.03 45.84
CA ALA A 477 25.84 26.84 45.81
C ALA A 477 25.17 27.49 47.04
N LEU A 478 23.84 27.69 47.01
CA LEU A 478 22.86 27.04 47.91
C LEU A 478 21.50 27.76 48.03
N ASP A 479 20.45 26.93 48.02
CA ASP A 479 19.22 26.99 48.84
C ASP A 479 18.12 28.05 48.57
N GLY A 480 16.87 27.68 48.90
CA GLY A 480 15.68 28.54 48.81
C GLY A 480 14.39 27.84 48.35
N GLY A 481 13.84 26.93 49.17
CA GLY A 481 12.49 26.35 48.95
C GLY A 481 11.32 27.34 49.18
N PRO A 482 10.08 26.98 48.80
CA PRO A 482 8.95 27.92 48.73
C PRO A 482 8.09 28.01 50.02
N PRO A 483 7.35 29.11 50.23
CA PRO A 483 6.22 29.18 51.17
C PRO A 483 4.88 28.92 50.46
N GLY A 484 3.87 28.46 51.20
CA GLY A 484 2.53 28.16 50.70
C GLY A 484 1.38 28.88 51.42
N MET A 485 0.15 28.57 50.99
CA MET A 485 -1.18 28.76 51.64
C MET A 485 -1.46 30.00 52.51
N ALA A 486 -2.59 30.67 52.25
CA ALA A 486 -3.83 30.45 53.02
C ALA A 486 -4.94 31.50 52.76
N THR A 487 -6.19 31.02 52.49
CA THR A 487 -7.49 31.60 52.95
C THR A 487 -7.87 33.04 52.50
N ASP A 488 -9.12 33.54 52.55
CA ASP A 488 -10.43 33.03 53.00
C ASP A 488 -11.58 33.71 52.20
N SER A 489 -12.81 33.16 52.31
CA SER A 489 -14.12 33.82 52.17
C SER A 489 -14.57 34.34 50.77
N GLY A 490 -15.84 34.18 50.36
CA GLY A 490 -16.98 33.50 50.99
C GLY A 490 -18.33 33.80 50.32
N GLN A 491 -19.41 33.22 50.84
CA GLN A 491 -20.83 33.59 50.63
C GLN A 491 -21.61 33.12 49.37
N ARG A 492 -21.96 31.82 49.39
CA ARG A 492 -23.35 31.28 49.40
C ARG A 492 -24.45 31.90 48.49
N ARG A 493 -25.05 31.03 47.65
CA ARG A 493 -26.44 30.48 47.70
C ARG A 493 -26.59 29.49 46.52
N GLY A 494 -27.23 28.33 46.58
CA GLY A 494 -27.98 27.66 47.66
C GLY A 494 -29.41 27.34 47.22
N HIS A 495 -29.80 26.05 47.27
CA HIS A 495 -31.06 25.43 46.81
C HIS A 495 -31.18 25.22 45.28
N SER A 496 -31.74 24.10 44.79
CA SER A 496 -32.24 22.89 45.49
C SER A 496 -32.36 21.67 44.55
N ASP A 497 -32.32 20.47 45.14
CA ASP A 497 -32.63 19.20 44.50
C ASP A 497 -34.02 19.17 43.82
N ASN A 498 -34.20 18.37 42.77
CA ASN A 498 -34.92 17.10 42.96
C ASN A 498 -34.63 16.06 41.86
N ARG A 499 -34.93 14.80 42.21
CA ARG A 499 -34.69 13.57 41.44
C ARG A 499 -35.70 13.38 40.30
N PHE A 500 -35.30 12.68 39.23
CA PHE A 500 -35.59 11.25 39.08
C PHE A 500 -34.60 10.58 38.11
#